data_AF-A0A937SVA0-F1
#
_entry.id   AF-A0A937SVA0-F1
#
_cell.length_a   1.000
_cell.length_b   1.000
_cell.length_c   1.000
_cell.angle_alpha   90.00
_cell.angle_beta   90.00
_cell.angle_gamma   90.00
#
_symmetry.space_group_name_H-M   'P 1'
#
loop_
_entity.id
_entity.type
_entity.pdbx_description
1 polymer ?
#
loop_
_entity_poly.entity_id
_entity_poly.type
_entity_poly.pdbx_seq_one_letter_code
_entity_poly.pdbx_strand_id
1 'polypeptide(L)'
;MSKNGKNNVAKKSAEKKAIILETKKRNRLPMLAVSGIAILVIAAAAFFMIRNNGVATVVADSSNTEVSATSVTYPVELFADGKARHFSYKVDDSITIQYFILKSSDGIIRAAFDACDVCWPAGKGYQQSGDVMICRNCGRKFASVLVNEVKGGCNPAPLNRKVEDGKVVLQINDILSGKQYYNFSKRG
;
A
#
# COMPACT_ATOMS: atom_id res chain seq x y z
N MET A 1 -44.73 30.06 83.48
CA MET A 1 -44.67 30.79 82.19
C MET A 1 -43.45 30.33 81.40
N SER A 2 -43.60 29.77 80.19
CA SER A 2 -42.47 29.42 79.32
C SER A 2 -42.87 29.42 77.84
N LYS A 3 -42.42 30.42 77.09
CA LYS A 3 -42.49 30.49 75.62
C LYS A 3 -41.27 31.25 75.12
N ASN A 4 -40.10 30.60 74.97
CA ASN A 4 -39.01 31.18 74.18
C ASN A 4 -37.97 30.18 73.60
N GLY A 5 -38.40 28.94 73.29
CA GLY A 5 -37.49 27.91 72.76
C GLY A 5 -37.68 27.53 71.28
N LYS A 6 -38.82 27.88 70.65
CA LYS A 6 -39.20 27.35 69.32
C LYS A 6 -38.77 28.23 68.13
N ASN A 7 -38.34 29.47 68.35
CA ASN A 7 -38.11 30.42 67.26
C ASN A 7 -36.68 30.41 66.68
N ASN A 8 -35.72 29.73 67.32
CA ASN A 8 -34.32 29.74 66.88
C ASN A 8 -33.90 28.53 66.02
N VAL A 9 -34.69 27.44 66.03
CA VAL A 9 -34.39 26.23 65.24
C VAL A 9 -34.90 26.36 63.79
N ALA A 10 -36.02 27.05 63.58
CA ALA A 10 -36.59 27.26 62.25
C ALA A 10 -35.73 28.19 61.37
N LYS A 11 -35.06 29.20 61.97
CA LYS A 11 -34.25 30.18 61.23
C LYS A 11 -32.92 29.58 60.72
N LYS A 12 -32.30 28.69 61.51
CA LYS A 12 -31.01 28.04 61.17
C LYS A 12 -31.14 26.93 60.11
N SER A 13 -32.34 26.38 59.91
CA SER A 13 -32.61 25.36 58.89
C SER A 13 -32.93 25.95 57.51
N ALA A 14 -33.30 27.22 57.41
CA ALA A 14 -33.63 27.87 56.14
C ALA A 14 -32.38 28.35 55.38
N GLU A 15 -31.38 28.91 56.08
CA GLU A 15 -30.13 29.36 55.46
C GLU A 15 -29.25 28.22 54.94
N LYS A 16 -29.31 27.02 55.55
CA LYS A 16 -28.55 25.84 55.06
C LYS A 16 -29.17 25.18 53.82
N LYS A 17 -30.45 25.45 53.51
CA LYS A 17 -31.10 24.90 52.31
C LYS A 17 -30.91 25.77 51.07
N ALA A 18 -30.59 27.06 51.25
CA ALA A 18 -30.35 27.98 50.14
C ALA A 18 -28.96 27.82 49.49
N ILE A 19 -27.98 27.21 50.18
CA ILE A 19 -26.61 27.06 49.67
C ILE A 19 -26.45 25.87 48.70
N ILE A 20 -27.39 24.92 48.69
CA ILE A 20 -27.28 23.67 47.89
C ILE A 20 -28.01 23.77 46.54
N LEU A 21 -28.76 24.86 46.27
CA LEU A 21 -29.65 24.93 45.10
C LEU A 21 -29.26 25.98 44.05
N GLU A 22 -27.97 26.14 43.75
CA GLU A 22 -27.50 26.83 42.54
C GLU A 22 -26.36 26.05 41.85
N THR A 23 -26.49 24.72 41.74
CA THR A 23 -25.79 24.01 40.65
C THR A 23 -26.52 24.30 39.35
N LYS A 24 -26.15 25.42 38.73
CA LYS A 24 -26.41 25.72 37.31
C LYS A 24 -26.07 24.47 36.50
N LYS A 25 -27.10 23.77 36.00
CA LYS A 25 -26.95 22.58 35.14
C LYS A 25 -26.29 23.03 33.84
N ARG A 26 -24.96 22.99 33.81
CA ARG A 26 -24.16 23.34 32.63
C ARG A 26 -24.46 22.28 31.57
N ASN A 27 -25.24 22.65 30.56
CA ASN A 27 -25.54 21.78 29.43
C ASN A 27 -24.20 21.27 28.87
N ARG A 28 -23.90 19.99 29.07
CA ARG A 28 -22.68 19.34 28.57
C ARG A 28 -22.74 19.05 27.07
N LEU A 29 -23.89 19.32 26.45
CA LEU A 29 -24.16 19.14 25.02
C LEU A 29 -23.19 19.90 24.09
N PRO A 30 -22.88 21.20 24.29
CA PRO A 30 -21.84 21.88 23.52
C PRO A 30 -20.44 21.28 23.72
N MET A 31 -20.13 20.74 24.90
CA MET A 31 -18.80 20.17 25.18
C MET A 31 -18.61 18.79 24.53
N LEU A 32 -19.66 17.97 24.49
CA LEU A 32 -19.67 16.70 23.77
C LEU A 32 -19.69 16.90 22.24
N ALA A 33 -20.44 17.89 21.74
CA ALA A 33 -20.46 18.23 20.32
C ALA A 33 -19.10 18.73 19.82
N VAL A 34 -18.42 19.61 20.57
CA VAL A 34 -17.07 20.10 20.23
C VAL A 34 -16.04 18.97 20.28
N SER A 35 -16.13 18.05 21.25
CA SER A 35 -15.24 16.88 21.31
C SER A 35 -15.47 15.92 20.14
N GLY A 36 -16.72 15.71 19.71
CA GLY A 36 -17.04 14.87 18.56
C GLY A 36 -16.51 15.44 17.25
N ILE A 37 -16.62 16.76 17.05
CA ILE A 37 -16.08 17.46 15.87
C ILE A 37 -14.54 17.36 15.86
N ALA A 38 -13.87 17.55 16.99
CA ALA A 38 -12.42 17.43 17.08
C ALA A 38 -11.93 16.01 16.72
N ILE A 39 -12.62 14.96 17.18
CA ILE A 39 -12.29 13.56 16.84
C ILE A 39 -12.49 13.30 15.35
N LEU A 40 -13.57 13.81 14.74
CA LEU A 40 -13.83 13.69 13.31
C LEU A 40 -12.77 14.40 12.46
N VAL A 41 -12.31 15.59 12.88
CA VAL A 41 -11.24 16.32 12.19
C VAL A 41 -9.91 15.57 12.27
N ILE A 42 -9.57 15.00 13.44
CA ILE A 42 -8.35 14.20 13.61
C ILE A 42 -8.43 12.91 12.75
N ALA A 43 -9.57 12.24 12.73
CA ALA A 43 -9.78 11.05 11.90
C ALA A 43 -9.70 11.37 10.41
N ALA A 44 -10.28 12.49 9.96
CA ALA A 44 -10.18 12.95 8.59
C ALA A 44 -8.74 13.34 8.20
N ALA A 45 -8.01 14.02 9.09
CA ALA A 45 -6.61 14.36 8.87
C ALA A 45 -5.71 13.11 8.81
N ALA A 46 -5.95 12.12 9.68
CA ALA A 46 -5.24 10.83 9.65
C ALA A 46 -5.56 10.05 8.36
N PHE A 47 -6.83 10.01 7.94
CA PHE A 47 -7.23 9.38 6.69
C PHE A 47 -6.61 10.08 5.47
N PHE A 48 -6.56 11.41 5.49
CA PHE A 48 -5.92 12.21 4.43
C PHE A 48 -4.40 11.95 4.40
N MET A 49 -3.71 11.93 5.54
CA MET A 49 -2.29 11.58 5.63
C MET A 49 -2.01 10.16 5.12
N ILE A 50 -2.86 9.18 5.43
CA ILE A 50 -2.72 7.79 4.95
C ILE A 50 -2.97 7.69 3.43
N ARG A 51 -3.91 8.47 2.89
CA ARG A 51 -4.19 8.54 1.44
C ARG A 51 -3.13 9.31 0.66
N ASN A 52 -2.51 10.33 1.28
CA ASN A 52 -1.49 11.18 0.68
C ASN A 52 -0.07 10.62 0.84
N ASN A 53 0.10 9.53 1.60
CA ASN A 53 1.21 8.60 1.42
C ASN A 53 1.03 7.91 0.06
N GLY A 54 1.32 8.65 -1.00
CA GLY A 54 1.50 8.12 -2.34
C GLY A 54 2.40 6.91 -2.24
N VAL A 55 1.91 5.78 -2.73
CA VAL A 55 2.75 4.64 -3.04
C VAL A 55 3.88 5.20 -3.88
N ALA A 56 5.10 5.19 -3.35
CA ALA A 56 6.28 5.53 -4.10
C ALA A 56 6.37 4.50 -5.24
N THR A 57 5.80 4.83 -6.39
CA THR A 57 6.27 4.33 -7.67
C THR A 57 7.70 4.81 -7.78
N VAL A 58 8.61 3.95 -7.33
CA VAL A 58 10.02 4.00 -7.73
C VAL A 58 10.02 3.79 -9.24
N VAL A 59 9.90 4.90 -9.97
CA VAL A 59 10.33 4.97 -11.35
C VAL A 59 11.83 4.71 -11.28
N ALA A 60 12.26 3.55 -11.76
CA ALA A 60 13.69 3.25 -11.82
C ALA A 60 14.35 4.40 -12.58
N ASP A 61 15.27 5.07 -11.89
CA ASP A 61 16.08 6.15 -12.44
C ASP A 61 16.71 5.67 -13.76
N SER A 62 16.50 6.41 -14.84
CA SER A 62 16.93 6.06 -16.20
C SER A 62 18.45 5.95 -16.33
N SER A 63 19.21 6.27 -15.27
CA SER A 63 20.67 6.19 -15.20
C SER A 63 21.22 4.76 -15.22
N ASN A 64 20.44 3.74 -14.82
CA ASN A 64 20.92 2.36 -14.67
C ASN A 64 20.35 1.37 -15.71
N THR A 65 19.73 1.86 -16.79
CA THR A 65 19.15 1.00 -17.84
C THR A 65 19.83 1.27 -19.16
N GLU A 66 20.53 0.26 -19.71
CA GLU A 66 21.07 0.34 -21.06
C GLU A 66 20.14 -0.41 -22.01
N VAL A 67 19.61 0.30 -23.01
CA VAL A 67 18.74 -0.26 -24.04
C VAL A 67 19.52 -0.32 -25.35
N SER A 68 19.61 -1.51 -25.93
CA SER A 68 20.14 -1.74 -27.27
C SER A 68 19.03 -2.12 -28.24
N ALA A 69 19.35 -2.33 -29.52
CA ALA A 69 18.39 -2.77 -30.53
C ALA A 69 17.79 -4.17 -30.24
N THR A 70 18.46 -5.00 -29.44
CA THR A 70 18.08 -6.41 -29.23
C THR A 70 17.83 -6.78 -27.77
N SER A 71 18.34 -5.99 -26.83
CA SER A 71 18.27 -6.31 -25.40
C SER A 71 18.16 -5.08 -24.52
N VAL A 72 17.61 -5.28 -23.33
CA VAL A 72 17.61 -4.33 -22.22
C VAL A 72 18.49 -4.91 -21.11
N THR A 73 19.38 -4.10 -20.56
CA THR A 73 20.30 -4.55 -19.50
C THR A 73 20.27 -3.65 -18.27
N TYR A 74 20.52 -4.27 -17.12
CA TYR A 74 20.55 -3.64 -15.81
C TYR A 74 21.78 -4.12 -15.02
N PRO A 75 22.48 -3.26 -14.27
CA PRO A 75 23.54 -3.71 -13.37
C PRO A 75 22.96 -4.61 -12.27
N VAL A 76 23.64 -5.71 -11.93
CA VAL A 76 23.17 -6.65 -10.89
C VAL A 76 23.08 -6.00 -9.51
N GLU A 77 23.87 -4.96 -9.27
CA GLU A 77 23.93 -4.15 -8.06
C GLU A 77 22.59 -3.47 -7.77
N LEU A 78 21.80 -3.18 -8.81
CA LEU A 78 20.46 -2.60 -8.67
C LEU A 78 19.52 -3.47 -7.83
N PHE A 79 19.80 -4.78 -7.77
CA PHE A 79 19.00 -5.79 -7.09
C PHE A 79 19.68 -6.34 -5.83
N ALA A 80 20.83 -5.78 -5.42
CA ALA A 80 21.61 -6.29 -4.30
C ALA A 80 20.87 -6.24 -2.95
N ASP A 81 19.92 -5.31 -2.79
CA ASP A 81 19.10 -5.16 -1.58
C ASP A 81 17.92 -6.15 -1.52
N GLY A 82 17.78 -7.04 -2.51
CA GLY A 82 16.71 -8.03 -2.61
C GLY A 82 15.33 -7.44 -2.88
N LYS A 83 15.22 -6.13 -3.11
CA LYS A 83 13.94 -5.48 -3.39
C LYS A 83 13.59 -5.59 -4.88
N ALA A 84 12.35 -5.93 -5.16
CA ALA A 84 11.82 -5.92 -6.51
C ALA A 84 11.86 -4.52 -7.10
N ARG A 85 12.27 -4.44 -8.37
CA ARG A 85 12.16 -3.26 -9.21
C ARG A 85 11.18 -3.56 -10.32
N HIS A 86 10.26 -2.64 -10.56
CA HIS A 86 9.27 -2.74 -11.62
C HIS A 86 9.70 -1.87 -12.80
N PHE A 87 9.61 -2.43 -13.99
CA PHE A 87 10.01 -1.80 -15.24
C PHE A 87 8.87 -1.88 -16.25
N SER A 88 8.92 -0.98 -17.22
CA SER A 88 7.96 -0.88 -18.31
C SER A 88 8.69 -0.84 -19.64
N TYR A 89 8.21 -1.60 -20.62
CA TYR A 89 8.67 -1.56 -22.00
C TYR A 89 7.50 -1.15 -22.90
N LYS A 90 7.60 0.04 -23.51
CA LYS A 90 6.58 0.55 -24.43
C LYS A 90 6.76 -0.13 -25.79
N VAL A 91 5.76 -0.88 -26.23
CA VAL A 91 5.73 -1.50 -27.56
C VAL A 91 5.23 -0.50 -28.59
N ASP A 92 4.12 0.16 -28.27
CA ASP A 92 3.44 1.18 -29.06
C ASP A 92 2.59 2.03 -28.10
N ASP A 93 1.73 2.91 -28.63
CA ASP A 93 0.87 3.78 -27.81
C ASP A 93 -0.22 3.04 -27.03
N SER A 94 -0.52 1.80 -27.40
CA SER A 94 -1.59 0.99 -26.79
C SER A 94 -1.07 -0.08 -25.84
N ILE A 95 0.15 -0.59 -26.06
CA ILE A 95 0.71 -1.69 -25.28
C ILE A 95 1.99 -1.26 -24.56
N THR A 96 1.92 -1.29 -23.23
CA THR A 96 3.08 -1.20 -22.33
C THR A 96 3.21 -2.49 -21.54
N ILE A 97 4.33 -3.18 -21.71
CA ILE A 97 4.63 -4.45 -21.02
C ILE A 97 5.31 -4.12 -19.70
N GLN A 98 4.74 -4.60 -18.60
CA GLN A 98 5.31 -4.45 -17.27
C GLN A 98 5.99 -5.74 -16.80
N TYR A 99 7.10 -5.61 -16.08
CA TYR A 99 7.81 -6.75 -15.50
C TYR A 99 8.54 -6.29 -14.25
N PHE A 100 8.91 -7.24 -13.41
CA PHE A 100 9.73 -6.97 -12.24
C PHE A 100 10.94 -7.89 -12.18
N ILE A 101 12.00 -7.39 -11.55
CA ILE A 101 13.25 -8.11 -11.31
C ILE A 101 13.61 -7.96 -9.83
N LEU A 102 14.05 -9.05 -9.20
CA LEU A 102 14.60 -9.05 -7.85
C LEU A 102 15.73 -10.07 -7.70
N LYS A 103 16.56 -9.89 -6.68
CA LYS A 103 17.42 -10.95 -6.15
C LYS A 103 16.68 -11.66 -5.01
N SER A 104 16.35 -12.93 -5.16
CA SER A 104 15.70 -13.70 -4.10
C SER A 104 16.68 -14.06 -2.97
N SER A 105 16.14 -14.56 -1.85
CA SER A 105 16.90 -14.94 -0.66
C SER A 105 17.96 -16.03 -0.88
N ASP A 106 17.81 -16.84 -1.93
CA ASP A 106 18.81 -17.82 -2.40
C ASP A 106 19.95 -17.19 -3.24
N GLY A 107 19.94 -15.87 -3.43
CA GLY A 107 20.94 -15.12 -4.17
C GLY A 107 20.73 -15.09 -5.68
N ILE A 108 19.66 -15.69 -6.21
CA ILE A 108 19.39 -15.77 -7.65
C ILE A 108 18.63 -14.52 -8.14
N ILE A 109 19.02 -13.98 -9.30
CA ILE A 109 18.24 -12.95 -9.99
C ILE A 109 17.04 -13.59 -10.70
N ARG A 110 15.86 -13.05 -10.42
CA ARG A 110 14.58 -13.54 -10.94
C ARG A 110 13.88 -12.41 -11.66
N ALA A 111 13.31 -12.73 -12.81
CA ALA A 111 12.52 -11.83 -13.62
C ALA A 111 11.18 -12.47 -13.93
N ALA A 112 10.11 -11.69 -13.90
CA ALA A 112 8.78 -12.14 -14.29
C ALA A 112 7.99 -10.96 -14.83
N PHE A 113 7.02 -11.23 -15.70
CA PHE A 113 6.02 -10.24 -16.05
C PHE A 113 5.24 -9.84 -14.80
N ASP A 114 4.82 -8.58 -14.73
CA ASP A 114 3.93 -8.09 -13.68
C ASP A 114 2.47 -8.51 -13.95
N ALA A 115 2.29 -9.79 -14.28
CA ALA A 115 1.05 -10.42 -14.71
C ALA A 115 1.12 -11.96 -14.51
N CYS A 116 -0.03 -12.62 -14.62
CA CYS A 116 -0.14 -14.08 -14.68
C CYS A 116 -1.33 -14.51 -15.53
N ASP A 117 -1.39 -15.78 -15.89
CA ASP A 117 -2.40 -16.36 -16.78
C ASP A 117 -3.84 -16.10 -16.32
N VAL A 118 -4.04 -15.95 -15.01
CA VAL A 118 -5.37 -15.80 -14.41
C VAL A 118 -5.74 -14.35 -14.14
N CYS A 119 -4.85 -13.58 -13.50
CA CYS A 119 -5.20 -12.26 -12.97
C CYS A 119 -4.79 -11.10 -13.89
N TRP A 120 -4.07 -11.36 -15.00
CA TRP A 120 -3.66 -10.32 -15.93
C TRP A 120 -4.81 -9.41 -16.40
N PRO A 121 -6.06 -9.88 -16.60
CA PRO A 121 -7.11 -8.98 -17.06
C PRO A 121 -7.34 -7.87 -16.05
N ALA A 122 -7.10 -8.04 -14.74
CA ALA A 122 -7.28 -6.95 -13.78
C ALA A 122 -6.25 -5.82 -13.91
N GLY A 123 -5.08 -6.08 -14.52
CA GLY A 123 -4.02 -5.07 -14.71
C GLY A 123 -3.37 -4.57 -13.41
N LYS A 124 -3.45 -5.33 -12.31
CA LYS A 124 -2.98 -4.89 -10.98
C LYS A 124 -1.55 -5.36 -10.62
N GLY A 125 -1.03 -6.37 -11.31
CA GLY A 125 0.33 -6.89 -11.08
C GLY A 125 0.60 -7.37 -9.67
N TYR A 126 1.86 -7.21 -9.23
CA TYR A 126 2.43 -7.76 -8.01
C TYR A 126 3.09 -6.69 -7.14
N GLN A 127 3.21 -7.00 -5.86
CA GLN A 127 3.99 -6.23 -4.89
C GLN A 127 4.82 -7.17 -4.02
N GLN A 128 6.03 -6.76 -3.67
CA GLN A 128 6.83 -7.54 -2.72
C GLN A 128 6.40 -7.23 -1.28
N SER A 129 6.44 -8.25 -0.42
CA SER A 129 6.28 -8.13 1.03
C SER A 129 7.17 -9.17 1.71
N GLY A 130 8.28 -8.73 2.31
CA GLY A 130 9.34 -9.65 2.76
C GLY A 130 9.86 -10.50 1.61
N ASP A 131 9.93 -11.82 1.81
CA ASP A 131 10.43 -12.77 0.81
C ASP A 131 9.32 -13.39 -0.08
N VAL A 132 8.19 -12.67 -0.24
CA VAL A 132 7.13 -13.10 -1.15
C VAL A 132 6.71 -11.97 -2.10
N MET A 133 6.30 -12.37 -3.31
CA MET A 133 5.51 -11.54 -4.22
C MET A 133 4.03 -11.79 -3.99
N ILE A 134 3.24 -10.73 -3.90
CA ILE A 134 1.80 -10.78 -3.63
C ILE A 134 1.06 -10.23 -4.85
N CYS A 135 0.16 -11.01 -5.43
CA CYS A 135 -0.71 -10.52 -6.50
C CYS A 135 -1.66 -9.45 -5.93
N ARG A 136 -1.63 -8.24 -6.47
CA ARG A 136 -2.51 -7.14 -6.01
C ARG A 136 -3.98 -7.34 -6.36
N ASN A 137 -4.29 -8.31 -7.23
CA ASN A 137 -5.67 -8.66 -7.56
C ASN A 137 -6.28 -9.67 -6.59
N CYS A 138 -5.63 -10.83 -6.40
CA CYS A 138 -6.19 -11.94 -5.62
C CYS A 138 -5.55 -12.16 -4.24
N GLY A 139 -4.52 -11.40 -3.87
CA GLY A 139 -3.85 -11.47 -2.57
C GLY A 139 -3.00 -12.72 -2.32
N ARG A 140 -2.92 -13.64 -3.29
CA ARG A 140 -2.07 -14.84 -3.19
C ARG A 140 -0.60 -14.43 -3.07
N LYS A 141 0.14 -15.17 -2.26
CA LYS A 141 1.56 -14.98 -1.96
C LYS A 141 2.38 -16.06 -2.66
N PHE A 142 3.48 -15.66 -3.26
CA PHE A 142 4.39 -16.51 -4.00
C PHE A 142 5.79 -16.29 -3.45
N ALA A 143 6.46 -17.36 -3.00
CA ALA A 143 7.83 -17.25 -2.51
C ALA A 143 8.72 -16.66 -3.61
N SER A 144 9.54 -15.66 -3.27
CA SER A 144 10.46 -15.04 -4.23
C SER A 144 11.35 -16.08 -4.89
N VAL A 145 11.82 -17.08 -4.12
CA VAL A 145 12.61 -18.23 -4.59
C VAL A 145 11.87 -19.20 -5.52
N LEU A 146 10.61 -18.94 -5.87
CA LEU A 146 9.87 -19.69 -6.88
C LEU A 146 9.49 -18.83 -8.09
N VAL A 147 9.73 -17.52 -8.06
CA VAL A 147 9.53 -16.63 -9.21
C VAL A 147 10.44 -17.09 -10.36
N ASN A 148 9.91 -17.21 -11.57
CA ASN A 148 10.62 -17.74 -12.75
C ASN A 148 10.84 -19.27 -12.77
N GLU A 149 10.61 -19.98 -11.66
CA GLU A 149 10.78 -21.44 -11.56
C GLU A 149 9.44 -22.18 -11.65
N VAL A 150 8.44 -21.68 -10.92
CA VAL A 150 7.07 -22.19 -10.98
C VAL A 150 6.27 -21.31 -11.93
N LYS A 151 5.63 -21.96 -12.91
CA LYS A 151 4.90 -21.32 -14.00
C LYS A 151 3.48 -21.84 -14.09
N GLY A 152 2.60 -21.04 -14.69
CA GLY A 152 1.20 -21.38 -14.87
C GLY A 152 0.28 -20.82 -13.76
N GLY A 153 -0.96 -20.55 -14.14
CA GLY A 153 -2.03 -20.19 -13.22
C GLY A 153 -1.83 -18.81 -12.59
N CYS A 154 -1.89 -18.72 -11.26
CA CYS A 154 -1.72 -17.44 -10.57
C CYS A 154 -0.27 -17.06 -10.29
N ASN A 155 0.73 -17.89 -10.61
CA ASN A 155 2.14 -17.53 -10.40
C ASN A 155 2.55 -16.39 -11.34
N PRO A 156 3.45 -15.47 -10.93
CA PRO A 156 4.02 -14.49 -11.85
C PRO A 156 4.55 -15.18 -13.12
N ALA A 157 4.12 -14.73 -14.29
CA ALA A 157 4.52 -15.36 -15.55
C ALA A 157 6.03 -15.16 -15.78
N PRO A 158 6.80 -16.22 -16.05
CA PRO A 158 8.25 -16.13 -16.13
C PRO A 158 8.70 -15.25 -17.30
N LEU A 159 9.73 -14.44 -17.05
CA LEU A 159 10.46 -13.68 -18.07
C LEU A 159 11.90 -14.19 -18.13
N ASN A 160 12.34 -14.66 -19.29
CA ASN A 160 13.70 -15.15 -19.47
C ASN A 160 14.72 -14.05 -19.20
N ARG A 161 15.79 -14.41 -18.49
CA ARG A 161 16.90 -13.52 -18.14
C ARG A 161 18.22 -14.28 -18.11
N LYS A 162 19.29 -13.58 -18.48
CA LYS A 162 20.68 -14.01 -18.25
C LYS A 162 21.37 -13.06 -17.30
N VAL A 163 22.37 -13.57 -16.59
CA VAL A 163 23.31 -12.74 -15.84
C VAL A 163 24.67 -12.96 -16.48
N GLU A 164 25.25 -11.91 -17.07
CA GLU A 164 26.54 -11.94 -17.75
C GLU A 164 27.23 -10.59 -17.54
N ASP A 165 28.54 -10.61 -17.30
CA ASP A 165 29.37 -9.41 -17.13
C ASP A 165 28.83 -8.38 -16.12
N GLY A 166 28.30 -8.85 -14.99
CA GLY A 166 27.72 -7.99 -13.95
C GLY A 166 26.39 -7.35 -14.34
N LYS A 167 25.75 -7.80 -15.42
CA LYS A 167 24.49 -7.28 -15.92
C LYS A 167 23.42 -8.37 -15.99
N VAL A 168 22.19 -7.99 -15.66
CA VAL A 168 20.98 -8.73 -15.97
C VAL A 168 20.57 -8.36 -17.39
N VAL A 169 20.50 -9.35 -18.28
CA VAL A 169 20.20 -9.16 -19.69
C VAL A 169 18.84 -9.79 -20.01
N LEU A 170 17.94 -8.96 -20.54
CA LEU A 170 16.63 -9.36 -21.05
C LEU A 170 16.61 -9.16 -22.58
N GLN A 171 16.32 -10.21 -23.33
CA GLN A 171 16.13 -10.04 -24.78
C GLN A 171 14.81 -9.33 -25.03
N ILE A 172 14.79 -8.39 -25.98
CA ILE A 172 13.55 -7.68 -26.35
C ILE A 172 12.48 -8.68 -26.79
N ASN A 173 12.84 -9.72 -27.54
CA ASN A 173 11.89 -10.76 -27.95
C ASN A 173 11.25 -11.49 -26.76
N ASP A 174 12.01 -11.74 -25.69
CA ASP A 174 11.47 -12.34 -24.47
C ASP A 174 10.47 -11.38 -23.80
N ILE A 175 10.79 -10.08 -23.73
CA ILE A 175 9.87 -9.05 -23.21
C ILE A 175 8.58 -9.01 -24.06
N LEU A 176 8.71 -8.99 -25.39
CA LEU A 176 7.59 -8.94 -26.33
C LEU A 176 6.68 -10.18 -26.27
N SER A 177 7.16 -11.33 -25.78
CA SER A 177 6.33 -12.51 -25.57
C SER A 177 5.19 -12.28 -24.55
N GLY A 178 5.36 -11.28 -23.66
CA GLY A 178 4.37 -10.90 -22.66
C GLY A 178 3.22 -10.04 -23.19
N LYS A 179 3.22 -9.61 -24.47
CA LYS A 179 2.19 -8.71 -25.04
C LYS A 179 0.76 -9.13 -24.73
N GLN A 180 0.49 -10.43 -24.71
CA GLN A 180 -0.83 -11.00 -24.43
C GLN A 180 -1.40 -10.59 -23.06
N TYR A 181 -0.55 -10.38 -22.05
CA TYR A 181 -0.98 -9.98 -20.71
C TYR A 181 -1.30 -8.48 -20.58
N TYR A 182 -0.98 -7.68 -21.60
CA TYR A 182 -1.10 -6.22 -21.58
C TYR A 182 -1.98 -5.67 -22.70
N ASN A 183 -2.60 -6.55 -23.48
CA ASN A 183 -3.59 -6.16 -24.47
C ASN A 183 -4.98 -6.09 -23.80
N PHE A 184 -5.26 -4.95 -23.15
CA PHE A 184 -6.49 -4.75 -22.39
C PHE A 184 -7.72 -4.45 -23.25
N SER A 185 -7.57 -4.10 -24.53
CA SER A 185 -8.73 -3.92 -25.44
C SER A 185 -9.44 -5.23 -25.75
N LYS A 186 -8.82 -6.37 -25.44
CA LYS A 186 -9.43 -7.71 -25.50
C LYS A 186 -10.15 -8.11 -24.21
N ARG A 187 -10.19 -7.23 -23.19
CA ARG A 187 -11.05 -7.42 -22.02
C ARG A 187 -12.47 -7.17 -22.50
N GLY A 188 -13.27 -8.24 -22.64
CA GLY A 188 -14.68 -8.15 -22.96
C GLY A 188 -15.42 -7.18 -22.06
#